data_AF-A0A7X7I7U7-F1
#
_entry.id   AF-A0A7X7I7U7-F1
#
_cell.length_a   1.000
_cell.length_b   1.000
_cell.length_c   1.000
_cell.angle_alpha   90.00
_cell.angle_beta   90.00
_cell.angle_gamma   90.00
#
_symmetry.space_group_name_H-M   'P 1'
#
loop_
_entity.id
_entity.type
_entity.pdbx_description
1 polymer ?
#
loop_
_entity_poly.entity_id
_entity_poly.type
_entity_poly.pdbx_seq_one_letter_code
_entity_poly.pdbx_strand_id
1 'polypeptide(L)'
;EHHFKLEPEQLDLLEIHDFLQKKRNFLLRLMENPVMLEHQSFTFLLQAAFHLTAELGHRSDPSHVSTSDRIHLAGDIGRVYKALTFEWVHYMGYLNKNYPYLYSLAVRTNPFDPSVQVEVQ
;
A
#
# COMPACT_ATOMS: atom_id res chain seq x y z
N GLU A 1 -9.75 -7.25 -15.59
CA GLU A 1 -8.78 -6.98 -14.51
C GLU A 1 -8.38 -5.51 -14.55
N HIS A 2 -8.21 -4.87 -13.40
CA HIS A 2 -7.67 -3.51 -13.33
C HIS A 2 -6.13 -3.58 -13.39
N HIS A 3 -5.50 -2.80 -14.26
CA HIS A 3 -4.05 -2.95 -14.55
C HIS A 3 -3.15 -2.16 -13.60
N PHE A 4 -3.69 -1.30 -12.74
CA PHE A 4 -2.96 -0.48 -11.75
C PHE A 4 -1.74 0.24 -12.36
N LYS A 5 -1.83 0.63 -13.63
CA LYS A 5 -0.79 1.35 -14.33
C LYS A 5 -0.75 2.79 -13.81
N LEU A 6 0.42 3.23 -13.41
CA LEU A 6 0.67 4.59 -12.94
C LEU A 6 1.44 5.35 -14.03
N GLU A 7 1.12 6.63 -14.19
CA GLU A 7 1.86 7.53 -15.06
C GLU A 7 3.12 7.99 -14.29
N PRO A 8 4.34 7.56 -14.68
CA PRO A 8 5.54 7.76 -13.88
C PRO A 8 5.86 9.23 -13.59
N GLU A 9 5.48 10.13 -14.49
CA GLU A 9 5.67 11.58 -14.42
C GLU A 9 4.75 12.26 -13.41
N GLN A 10 3.63 11.63 -13.03
CA GLN A 10 2.69 12.16 -12.05
C GLN A 10 3.03 11.75 -10.61
N LEU A 11 4.07 10.92 -10.42
CA LEU A 11 4.46 10.42 -9.12
C LEU A 11 5.39 11.39 -8.39
N ASP A 12 4.96 11.79 -7.20
CA ASP A 12 5.83 12.43 -6.21
C ASP A 12 6.65 11.38 -5.47
N LEU A 13 7.81 11.02 -6.04
CA LEU A 13 8.70 10.02 -5.45
C LEU A 13 9.33 10.49 -4.13
N LEU A 14 9.43 11.81 -3.90
CA LEU A 14 9.98 12.35 -2.66
C LEU A 14 8.98 12.19 -1.52
N GLU A 15 7.70 12.52 -1.76
CA GLU A 15 6.63 12.31 -0.77
C GLU A 15 6.49 10.81 -0.42
N ILE A 16 6.49 9.94 -1.43
CA ILE A 16 6.40 8.48 -1.24
C ILE A 16 7.61 7.97 -0.45
N HIS A 17 8.82 8.43 -0.80
CA HIS A 17 10.03 8.11 -0.05
C HIS A 17 9.89 8.51 1.42
N ASP A 18 9.56 9.76 1.71
CA ASP A 18 9.51 10.29 3.07
C ASP A 18 8.45 9.58 3.91
N PHE A 19 7.29 9.28 3.31
CA PHE A 19 6.27 8.49 3.96
C PHE A 19 6.74 7.07 4.30
N LEU A 20 7.32 6.36 3.33
CA LEU A 20 7.76 4.98 3.50
C LEU A 20 8.93 4.87 4.47
N GLN A 21 9.89 5.81 4.45
CA GLN A 21 10.98 5.81 5.44
C GLN A 21 10.47 6.00 6.86
N LYS A 22 9.48 6.88 7.08
CA LYS A 22 8.82 7.04 8.39
C LYS A 22 8.11 5.76 8.85
N LYS A 23 7.70 4.89 7.93
CA LYS A 23 7.01 3.61 8.22
C LYS A 23 7.92 2.39 8.19
N ARG A 24 9.21 2.53 7.89
CA ARG A 24 10.16 1.39 7.76
C ARG A 24 10.16 0.45 8.97
N ASN A 25 10.27 0.99 10.19
CA ASN A 25 10.25 0.17 11.42
C ASN A 25 8.88 -0.45 11.71
N PHE A 26 7.80 0.13 11.19
CA PHE A 26 6.47 -0.48 11.26
C PHE A 26 6.38 -1.69 10.32
N LEU A 27 6.85 -1.55 9.07
CA LEU A 27 6.90 -2.65 8.09
C LEU A 27 7.78 -3.81 8.59
N LEU A 28 8.96 -3.52 9.17
CA LEU A 28 9.83 -4.54 9.77
C LEU A 28 9.11 -5.36 10.83
N ARG A 29 8.45 -4.70 11.79
CA ARG A 29 7.69 -5.38 12.86
C ARG A 29 6.54 -6.24 12.32
N LEU A 30 5.91 -5.84 11.21
CA LEU A 30 4.88 -6.66 10.56
C LEU A 30 5.47 -7.92 9.93
N MET A 31 6.66 -7.83 9.32
CA MET A 31 7.34 -9.00 8.75
C MET A 31 7.83 -9.99 9.81
N GLU A 32 8.17 -9.50 11.00
CA GLU A 32 8.59 -10.32 12.14
C GLU A 32 7.43 -11.08 12.79
N ASN A 33 6.18 -10.73 12.50
CA ASN A 33 5.02 -11.37 13.10
C ASN A 33 4.73 -12.73 12.43
N PRO A 34 4.88 -13.86 13.14
CA PRO A 34 4.73 -15.20 12.56
C PRO A 34 3.31 -15.49 12.06
N VAL A 35 2.28 -14.85 12.61
CA VAL A 35 0.88 -15.01 12.17
C VAL A 35 0.69 -14.54 10.72
N MET A 36 1.53 -13.60 10.27
CA MET A 36 1.41 -13.03 8.92
C MET A 36 1.92 -13.97 7.82
N LEU A 37 2.77 -14.94 8.18
CA LEU A 37 3.39 -15.89 7.24
C LEU A 37 2.40 -16.94 6.72
N GLU A 38 1.27 -17.13 7.40
CA GLU A 38 0.23 -18.08 6.99
C GLU A 38 -0.63 -17.54 5.84
N HIS A 39 -0.64 -16.22 5.64
CA HIS A 39 -1.40 -15.56 4.58
C HIS A 39 -0.49 -15.15 3.42
N GLN A 40 -0.39 -16.00 2.39
CA GLN A 40 0.51 -15.81 1.26
C GLN A 40 0.34 -14.45 0.56
N SER A 41 -0.89 -13.99 0.36
CA SER A 41 -1.17 -12.73 -0.33
C SER A 41 -0.79 -11.50 0.50
N PHE A 42 -1.02 -11.54 1.83
CA PHE A 42 -0.57 -10.49 2.73
C PHE A 42 0.96 -10.46 2.88
N THR A 43 1.61 -11.63 2.94
CA THR A 43 3.07 -11.72 2.93
C THR A 43 3.65 -11.08 1.67
N PHE A 44 3.05 -11.35 0.50
CA PHE A 44 3.44 -10.71 -0.76
C PHE A 44 3.31 -9.18 -0.70
N LEU A 45 2.21 -8.66 -0.15
CA LEU A 45 2.03 -7.22 0.08
C LEU A 45 3.16 -6.64 0.93
N LEU A 46 3.47 -7.25 2.08
CA LEU A 46 4.54 -6.78 2.96
C LEU A 46 5.90 -6.77 2.25
N GLN A 47 6.22 -7.83 1.51
CA GLN A 47 7.46 -7.92 0.74
C GLN A 47 7.55 -6.83 -0.32
N ALA A 48 6.48 -6.58 -1.08
CA ALA A 48 6.46 -5.55 -2.11
C ALA A 48 6.64 -4.15 -1.50
N ALA A 49 5.95 -3.85 -0.40
CA ALA A 49 6.05 -2.56 0.29
C ALA A 49 7.45 -2.36 0.91
N PHE A 50 8.01 -3.42 1.49
CA PHE A 50 9.36 -3.37 2.07
C PHE A 50 10.45 -3.22 0.99
N HIS A 51 10.33 -3.93 -0.13
CA HIS A 51 11.20 -3.76 -1.30
C HIS A 51 11.20 -2.31 -1.78
N LEU A 52 10.03 -1.72 -2.02
CA LEU A 52 9.92 -0.32 -2.46
C LEU A 52 10.54 0.65 -1.43
N THR A 53 10.27 0.41 -0.14
CA THR A 53 10.84 1.22 0.95
C THR A 53 12.37 1.12 0.98
N ALA A 54 12.92 -0.08 0.78
CA ALA A 54 14.35 -0.30 0.75
C ALA A 54 14.98 0.36 -0.47
N GLU A 55 14.41 0.17 -1.66
CA GLU A 55 14.95 0.74 -2.90
C GLU A 55 14.99 2.27 -2.85
N LEU A 56 13.87 2.91 -2.45
CA LEU A 56 13.82 4.36 -2.30
C LEU A 56 14.83 4.85 -1.25
N GLY A 57 15.00 4.12 -0.14
CA GLY A 57 15.92 4.51 0.94
C GLY A 57 17.42 4.39 0.59
N HIS A 58 17.78 3.69 -0.48
CA HIS A 58 19.16 3.67 -0.99
C HIS A 58 19.46 4.81 -1.97
N ARG A 59 18.46 5.59 -2.38
CA ARG A 59 18.62 6.71 -3.31
C ARG A 59 18.94 7.97 -2.51
N SER A 60 20.01 8.66 -2.89
CA SER A 60 20.44 9.91 -2.24
C SER A 60 19.50 11.08 -2.54
N ASP A 61 18.88 11.11 -3.73
CA ASP A 61 17.84 12.07 -4.09
C ASP A 61 16.73 11.39 -4.92
N PRO A 62 15.59 11.03 -4.31
CA PRO A 62 14.45 10.42 -5.00
C PRO A 62 13.78 11.34 -6.04
N SER A 63 14.00 12.65 -5.96
CA SER A 63 13.41 13.61 -6.90
C SER A 63 14.14 13.64 -8.25
N HIS A 64 15.43 13.28 -8.26
CA HIS A 64 16.29 13.29 -9.44
C HIS A 64 16.75 11.87 -9.83
N VAL A 65 15.80 11.07 -10.34
CA VAL A 65 16.06 9.72 -10.88
C VAL A 65 16.00 9.69 -12.41
N SER A 66 16.65 8.70 -13.02
CA SER A 66 16.57 8.49 -14.47
C SER A 66 15.14 8.16 -14.92
N THR A 67 14.82 8.38 -16.19
CA THR A 67 13.50 8.00 -16.75
C THR A 67 13.25 6.49 -16.60
N SER A 68 14.27 5.66 -16.81
CA SER A 68 14.18 4.21 -16.59
C SER A 68 13.88 3.85 -15.14
N ASP A 69 14.53 4.51 -14.17
CA ASP A 69 14.26 4.29 -12.75
C ASP A 69 12.84 4.73 -12.38
N ARG A 70 12.38 5.85 -12.93
CA ARG A 70 11.03 6.35 -12.68
C ARG A 70 9.97 5.36 -13.17
N ILE A 71 10.15 4.77 -14.36
CA ILE A 71 9.27 3.73 -14.91
C ILE A 71 9.29 2.47 -14.02
N HIS A 72 10.48 2.04 -13.60
CA HIS A 72 10.65 0.90 -12.70
C HIS A 72 9.92 1.13 -11.36
N LEU A 73 10.15 2.28 -10.72
CA LEU A 73 9.49 2.66 -9.47
C LEU A 73 7.97 2.78 -9.62
N ALA A 74 7.47 3.29 -10.75
CA ALA A 74 6.04 3.30 -11.04
C ALA A 74 5.45 1.88 -11.09
N GLY A 75 6.18 0.93 -11.67
CA GLY A 75 5.82 -0.50 -11.64
C GLY A 75 5.82 -1.08 -10.23
N ASP A 76 6.80 -0.71 -9.41
CA ASP A 76 6.90 -1.14 -8.01
C ASP A 76 5.77 -0.58 -7.14
N ILE A 77 5.46 0.71 -7.28
CA ILE A 77 4.33 1.35 -6.61
C ILE A 77 3.01 0.72 -7.07
N GLY A 78 2.84 0.48 -8.37
CA GLY A 78 1.67 -0.20 -8.92
C GLY A 78 1.47 -1.60 -8.35
N ARG A 79 2.56 -2.35 -8.16
CA ARG A 79 2.53 -3.68 -7.52
C ARG A 79 2.06 -3.61 -6.06
N VAL A 80 2.57 -2.65 -5.29
CA VAL A 80 2.14 -2.42 -3.91
C VAL A 80 0.66 -2.03 -3.87
N TYR A 81 0.25 -1.08 -4.71
CA TYR A 81 -1.13 -0.58 -4.74
C TYR A 81 -2.12 -1.69 -5.14
N LYS A 82 -1.79 -2.51 -6.13
CA LYS A 82 -2.58 -3.70 -6.50
C LYS A 82 -2.76 -4.66 -5.32
N ALA A 83 -1.67 -4.98 -4.61
CA ALA A 83 -1.71 -5.89 -3.47
C ALA A 83 -2.53 -5.31 -2.30
N LEU A 84 -2.38 -4.01 -2.02
CA LEU A 84 -3.17 -3.29 -1.01
C LEU A 84 -4.67 -3.34 -1.32
N THR A 85 -5.06 -3.04 -2.56
CA THR A 85 -6.47 -3.08 -2.96
C THR A 85 -7.05 -4.48 -2.82
N PHE A 86 -6.30 -5.52 -3.20
CA PHE A 86 -6.73 -6.90 -3.07
C PHE A 86 -6.96 -7.31 -1.60
N GLU A 87 -5.98 -7.03 -0.73
CA GLU A 87 -6.08 -7.31 0.70
C GLU A 87 -7.21 -6.53 1.37
N TRP A 88 -7.42 -5.26 0.97
CA TRP A 88 -8.54 -4.46 1.47
C TRP A 88 -9.89 -5.06 1.13
N VAL A 89 -10.12 -5.47 -0.12
CA VAL A 89 -11.40 -6.08 -0.53
C VAL A 89 -11.65 -7.40 0.22
N HIS A 90 -10.61 -8.22 0.37
CA HIS A 90 -10.71 -9.44 1.19
C HIS A 90 -11.04 -9.15 2.65
N TYR A 91 -10.37 -8.15 3.24
CA TYR A 91 -10.65 -7.71 4.60
C TYR A 91 -12.09 -7.20 4.76
N MET A 92 -12.60 -6.41 3.80
CA MET A 92 -13.98 -5.95 3.80
C MET A 92 -14.98 -7.12 3.73
N GLY A 93 -14.71 -8.14 2.91
CA GLY A 93 -15.52 -9.35 2.86
C GLY A 93 -15.53 -10.12 4.19
N TYR A 94 -14.36 -10.23 4.83
CA TYR A 94 -14.23 -10.85 6.16
C TYR A 94 -15.00 -10.06 7.23
N LEU A 95 -14.87 -8.73 7.25
CA LEU A 95 -15.61 -7.87 8.17
C LEU A 95 -17.12 -8.00 7.96
N ASN A 96 -17.60 -7.95 6.71
CA ASN A 96 -19.03 -8.05 6.42
C ASN A 96 -19.63 -9.35 6.95
N LYS A 97 -18.89 -10.46 6.83
CA LYS A 97 -19.34 -11.78 7.27
C LYS A 97 -19.28 -11.99 8.79
N ASN A 98 -18.24 -11.47 9.44
CA ASN A 98 -17.93 -11.85 10.83
C ASN A 98 -18.13 -10.70 11.84
N TYR A 99 -18.03 -9.45 11.39
CA TYR A 99 -18.11 -8.25 12.23
C TYR A 99 -18.86 -7.10 11.54
N PRO A 100 -20.19 -7.20 11.32
CA PRO A 100 -20.95 -6.21 10.56
C PRO A 100 -20.84 -4.76 11.08
N TYR A 101 -20.64 -4.58 12.39
CA TYR A 101 -20.44 -3.25 12.97
C TYR A 101 -19.10 -2.61 12.56
N LEU A 102 -18.02 -3.40 12.45
CA LEU A 102 -16.73 -2.93 11.93
C LEU A 102 -16.79 -2.68 10.43
N TYR A 103 -17.48 -3.56 9.69
CA TYR A 103 -17.71 -3.36 8.26
C TYR A 103 -18.40 -2.03 7.98
N SER A 104 -19.46 -1.71 8.74
CA SER A 104 -20.20 -0.46 8.61
C SER A 104 -19.29 0.77 8.74
N LEU A 105 -18.38 0.76 9.72
CA LEU A 105 -17.40 1.82 9.88
C LEU A 105 -16.39 1.84 8.72
N ALA A 106 -15.84 0.68 8.35
CA ALA A 106 -14.83 0.57 7.32
C ALA A 106 -15.33 1.00 5.92
N VAL A 107 -16.62 0.79 5.61
CA VAL A 107 -17.26 1.33 4.39
C VAL A 107 -17.32 2.85 4.44
N ARG A 108 -17.68 3.43 5.59
CA ARG A 108 -17.74 4.90 5.75
C ARG A 108 -16.37 5.56 5.78
N THR A 109 -15.32 4.86 6.15
CA THR A 109 -13.94 5.36 6.13
C THR A 109 -13.12 4.75 4.99
N ASN A 110 -13.78 4.40 3.89
CA ASN A 110 -13.15 3.70 2.78
C ASN A 110 -12.01 4.55 2.18
N PRO A 111 -10.76 4.04 2.14
CA PRO A 111 -9.61 4.82 1.64
C PRO A 111 -9.68 5.13 0.13
N PHE A 112 -10.59 4.49 -0.61
CA PHE A 112 -10.77 4.72 -2.05
C PHE A 112 -11.81 5.80 -2.39
N ASP A 113 -12.51 6.34 -1.39
CA ASP A 113 -13.44 7.45 -1.58
C ASP A 113 -12.93 8.68 -0.82
N PRO A 114 -12.42 9.71 -1.53
CA PRO A 114 -11.90 10.92 -0.88
C PRO A 114 -13.00 11.81 -0.28
N SER A 115 -14.29 11.52 -0.54
CA SER A 115 -15.43 12.30 -0.07
C SER A 115 -16.09 11.74 1.20
N VAL A 116 -15.47 10.74 1.82
CA VAL A 116 -16.01 10.02 2.99
C VAL A 116 -16.34 10.94 4.17
N GLN A 117 -17.52 10.71 4.77
CA GLN A 117 -17.93 11.28 6.05
C GLN A 117 -18.15 10.16 7.08
N VAL A 118 -17.54 10.31 8.24
CA VAL A 118 -17.50 9.26 9.29
C VAL A 118 -18.81 9.17 10.07
N GLU A 119 -19.52 10.29 10.18
CA GLU A 119 -20.74 10.45 10.98
C GLU A 119 -21.95 9.79 10.30
N VAL A 120 -22.85 9.23 11.12
CA VAL A 120 -24.12 8.66 10.67
C VAL A 120 -25.19 9.74 10.84
N GLN A 121 -25.91 10.06 9.76
CA GLN A 121 -27.11 10.92 9.83
C GLN A 121 -28.31 10.15 10.38
#